data_AF-A0A962P263-F1
#
_entry.id   AF-A0A962P263-F1
#
_cell.length_a   1.000
_cell.length_b   1.000
_cell.length_c   1.000
_cell.angle_alpha   90.00
_cell.angle_beta   90.00
_cell.angle_gamma   90.00
#
_symmetry.space_group_name_H-M   'P 1'
#
loop_
_entity.id
_entity.type
_entity.pdbx_description
1 polymer ?
#
loop_
_entity_poly.entity_id
_entity_poly.type
_entity_poly.pdbx_seq_one_letter_code
_entity_poly.pdbx_strand_id
1 'polypeptide(L)' 'AVLMSGHHEEIRRWRLKQSLGRTWLRRPDLLEKIELDSEQQVLLAEFKREHQAGNGQ' A
#
# COMPACT_ATOMS: atom_id res chain seq x y z
N ALA A 1 5.40 -31.03 0.74
CA ALA A 1 5.80 -30.16 -0.38
C ALA A 1 5.07 -28.83 -0.24
N VAL A 2 5.78 -27.73 0.01
CA VAL A 2 5.19 -26.39 0.10
C VAL A 2 4.79 -25.95 -1.31
N LEU A 3 3.52 -26.18 -1.63
CA LEU A 3 2.87 -25.72 -2.84
C LEU A 3 2.21 -24.37 -2.53
N MET A 4 2.96 -23.28 -2.48
CA MET A 4 2.36 -21.93 -2.44
C MET A 4 3.14 -20.90 -3.28
N SER A 5 3.85 -21.33 -4.32
CA SER A 5 4.70 -20.46 -5.15
C SER A 5 3.96 -19.37 -5.96
N GLY A 6 2.64 -19.24 -5.85
CA GLY A 6 1.85 -18.23 -6.57
C GLY A 6 1.52 -16.96 -5.79
N HIS A 7 1.33 -17.03 -4.47
CA HIS A 7 0.76 -15.91 -3.71
C HIS A 7 1.79 -14.98 -3.07
N HIS A 8 3.09 -15.28 -3.21
CA HIS A 8 4.13 -14.51 -2.53
C HIS A 8 4.18 -13.07 -3.05
N GLU A 9 3.94 -12.87 -4.34
CA GLU A 9 3.90 -11.54 -4.95
C GLU A 9 2.66 -10.75 -4.52
N GLU A 10 1.48 -11.39 -4.47
CA GLU A 10 0.26 -10.78 -3.96
C GLU A 10 0.39 -10.37 -2.48
N ILE A 11 0.97 -11.25 -1.65
CA ILE A 11 1.22 -10.96 -0.24
C ILE A 11 2.24 -9.81 -0.10
N ARG A 12 3.31 -9.81 -0.90
CA ARG A 12 4.30 -8.72 -0.93
C ARG A 12 3.62 -7.40 -1.29
N ARG A 13 2.82 -7.38 -2.35
CA ARG A 13 2.10 -6.21 -2.85
C ARG A 13 1.10 -5.71 -1.81
N TRP A 14 0.35 -6.60 -1.18
CA TRP A 14 -0.58 -6.25 -0.09
C TRP A 14 0.15 -5.67 1.12
N ARG A 15 1.25 -6.29 1.57
CA ARG A 15 2.05 -5.76 2.68
C ARG A 15 2.63 -4.38 2.36
N LEU A 16 3.12 -4.19 1.14
CA LEU A 16 3.63 -2.91 0.67
C LEU A 16 2.55 -1.82 0.69
N LYS A 17 1.36 -2.12 0.15
CA LYS A 17 0.18 -1.24 0.20
C LYS A 17 -0.18 -0.83 1.62
N GLN A 18 -0.28 -1.79 2.54
CA GLN A 18 -0.61 -1.53 3.94
C GLN A 18 0.47 -0.71 4.64
N SER A 19 1.74 -0.96 4.36
CA SER A 19 2.86 -0.19 4.91
C SER A 19 2.83 1.26 4.45
N LEU A 20 2.69 1.49 3.13
CA LEU A 20 2.55 2.82 2.54
C LEU A 20 1.33 3.55 3.08
N GLY A 21 0.18 2.87 3.15
CA GLY A 21 -1.06 3.42 3.71
C GLY A 21 -0.93 3.87 5.17
N ARG A 22 -0.30 3.03 6.02
CA ARG A 22 -0.03 3.38 7.43
C ARG A 22 0.91 4.58 7.56
N THR A 23 1.96 4.63 6.73
CA THR A 23 2.87 5.78 6.70
C THR A 23 2.12 7.03 6.26
N TRP A 24 1.27 6.94 5.23
CA TRP A 24 0.45 8.07 4.79
C TRP A 24 -0.52 8.58 5.86
N LEU A 25 -1.15 7.68 6.62
CA LEU A 25 -2.08 8.06 7.69
C LEU A 25 -1.39 8.73 8.90
N ARG A 26 -0.16 8.33 9.23
CA ARG A 26 0.55 8.82 10.42
C ARG A 26 1.56 9.92 10.14
N ARG A 27 2.26 9.83 9.00
CA ARG A 27 3.42 10.65 8.61
C ARG A 27 3.48 10.79 7.08
N PRO A 28 2.49 11.46 6.46
CA PRO A 28 2.48 11.68 5.02
C PRO A 28 3.70 12.46 4.54
N ASP A 29 4.26 13.32 5.40
CA ASP A 29 5.49 14.09 5.19
C ASP A 29 6.71 13.22 4.83
N LEU A 30 6.77 11.96 5.29
CA LEU A 30 7.86 11.04 4.94
C LEU A 30 7.71 10.53 3.50
N LEU A 31 6.48 10.36 3.03
CA LEU A 31 6.21 9.91 1.66
C LEU A 31 6.47 11.02 0.64
N GLU A 32 6.35 12.29 1.04
CA GLU A 32 6.68 13.43 0.19
C GLU A 32 8.20 13.66 0.06
N LYS A 33 8.97 13.17 1.03
CA LYS A 33 10.44 13.28 1.04
C LYS A 33 11.14 12.13 0.32
N ILE A 34 10.41 11.07 -0.02
CA ILE A 34 10.95 9.92 -0.76
C ILE A 34 10.30 9.87 -2.14
N GLU A 35 11.08 9.49 -3.14
CA GLU A 35 10.52 9.18 -4.45
C GLU A 35 9.92 7.77 -4.41
N LEU A 36 8.60 7.70 -4.55
CA LEU A 36 7.88 6.44 -4.65
C LEU A 36 7.97 5.92 -6.08
N ASP A 37 8.28 4.64 -6.23
CA ASP A 37 8.21 3.97 -7.52
C ASP A 37 6.77 3.89 -8.05
N SER A 38 6.62 3.67 -9.36
CA SER A 38 5.32 3.51 -10.02
C SER A 38 4.42 2.50 -9.30
N GLU A 39 4.96 1.34 -8.86
CA GLU A 39 4.17 0.34 -8.11
C GLU A 39 3.67 0.93 -6.78
N GLN A 40 4.54 1.61 -6.04
CA GLN A 40 4.21 2.18 -4.74
C GLN A 40 3.18 3.30 -4.84
N GLN A 41 3.30 4.15 -5.86
CA GLN A 41 2.35 5.22 -6.13
C GLN A 41 0.95 4.65 -6.43
N VAL A 42 0.87 3.63 -7.27
CA VAL A 42 -0.40 2.94 -7.57
C VAL A 42 -1.01 2.35 -6.30
N LEU A 43 -0.24 1.59 -5.52
CA LEU A 43 -0.73 0.97 -4.30
C LEU A 43 -1.20 1.98 -3.27
N LEU A 44 -0.45 3.06 -3.09
CA LEU A 44 -0.81 4.14 -2.18
C LEU A 44 -2.10 4.84 -2.65
N ALA A 45 -2.24 5.10 -3.94
CA ALA A 45 -3.46 5.70 -4.50
C ALA A 45 -4.68 4.79 -4.30
N GLU A 46 -4.53 3.49 -4.53
CA GLU A 46 -5.58 2.50 -4.24
C GLU A 46 -5.97 2.52 -2.75
N PHE A 47 -4.98 2.52 -1.86
CA PHE A 47 -5.23 2.57 -0.41
C PHE A 47 -5.98 3.85 -0.01
N LYS A 48 -5.59 5.01 -0.55
CA LYS A 48 -6.27 6.29 -0.30
C LYS A 48 -7.74 6.24 -0.73
N ARG A 49 -8.03 5.71 -1.92
CA ARG A 49 -9.41 5.56 -2.43
C ARG A 49 -10.25 4.64 -1.54
N GLU A 50 -9.72 3.48 -1.16
CA GLU A 50 -10.42 2.55 -0.26
C GLU A 50 -10.67 3.15 1.12
N HIS A 51 -9.67 3.84 1.69
CA HIS A 51 -9.79 4.51 2.98
C HIS A 51 -10.82 5.64 2.95
N GLN A 52 -10.86 6.45 1.89
CA GLN A 52 -11.85 7.52 1.72
C GLN A 52 -13.26 6.95 1.52
N ALA A 53 -13.40 5.86 0.78
CA ALA A 53 -14.69 5.19 0.59
C ALA A 53 -15.22 4.56 1.90
N GLY A 54 -14.34 4.10 2.79
CA GLY A 54 -14.71 3.48 4.08
C GLY A 54 -14.98 4.45 5.23
N ASN A 55 -14.52 5.71 5.15
CA ASN A 55 -14.74 6.73 6.20
C ASN A 55 -15.99 7.60 5.96
N GLY A 56 -16.78 7.29 4.93
CA GLY A 56 -18.03 7.98 4.60
C GLY A 56 -19.28 7.29 5.11
N GLN A 57 -19.18 6.36 6.07
CA GLN A 57 -20.31 5.60 6.61
C GLN A 57 -20.33 5.60 8.14
#